data_AF-A0A0F9PAY9-F1
#
_entry.id   AF-A0A0F9PAY9-F1
#
_cell.length_a   1.000
_cell.length_b   1.000
_cell.length_c   1.000
_cell.angle_alpha   90.00
_cell.angle_beta   90.00
_cell.angle_gamma   90.00
#
_symmetry.space_group_name_H-M   'P 1'
#
loop_
_entity.id
_entity.type
_entity.pdbx_description
1 polymer ?
#
loop_
_entity_poly.entity_id
_entity_poly.type
_entity_poly.pdbx_seq_one_letter_code
_entity_poly.pdbx_strand_id
1 'polypeptide(L)'
;MKTKVIAGFGEAIIKKDSEFIYQALYDLEWKDAFTLQKFENRARKDPNHDWRFELILPLREAEYQRQGDNNWVLVKVGEGFA
;
A
#
# COMPACT_ATOMS: atom_id res chain seq x y z
N MET A 1 0.23 -10.38 8.42
CA MET A 1 1.25 -9.72 7.58
C MET A 1 2.10 -8.77 8.42
N LYS A 2 3.44 -8.82 8.31
CA LYS A 2 4.36 -7.93 9.06
C LYS A 2 4.84 -6.71 8.26
N THR A 3 4.55 -6.66 6.96
CA THR A 3 4.93 -5.57 6.05
C THR A 3 4.41 -4.23 6.56
N LYS A 4 5.30 -3.25 6.69
CA LYS A 4 4.98 -1.86 7.02
C LYS A 4 4.66 -1.10 5.73
N VAL A 5 3.67 -0.21 5.77
CA VAL A 5 3.30 0.65 4.65
C VAL A 5 4.07 1.96 4.80
N ILE A 6 5.32 1.95 4.34
CA ILE A 6 6.26 3.08 4.39
C ILE A 6 7.33 2.89 3.31
N ALA A 7 7.76 3.99 2.69
CA ALA A 7 8.80 4.01 1.66
C ALA A 7 10.16 4.52 2.18
N GLY A 8 10.17 5.37 3.22
CA GLY A 8 11.35 6.08 3.71
C GLY A 8 11.77 7.22 2.77
N PHE A 9 11.98 6.90 1.49
CA PHE A 9 12.17 7.86 0.41
C PHE A 9 11.32 7.46 -0.80
N GLY A 10 10.36 8.31 -1.15
CA GLY A 10 9.24 7.99 -2.04
C GLY A 10 7.91 7.91 -1.29
N GLU A 11 6.92 7.25 -1.87
CA GLU A 11 5.56 7.19 -1.32
C GLU A 11 5.07 5.75 -1.13
N ALA A 12 4.32 5.53 -0.05
CA ALA A 12 3.59 4.30 0.21
C ALA A 12 2.12 4.65 0.50
N ILE A 13 1.21 4.21 -0.36
CA ILE A 13 -0.18 4.67 -0.38
C ILE A 13 -1.14 3.48 -0.33
N ILE A 14 -2.21 3.59 0.46
CA ILE A 14 -3.36 2.69 0.41
C ILE A 14 -4.55 3.43 -0.20
N LYS A 15 -5.17 2.83 -1.22
CA LYS A 15 -6.39 3.33 -1.85
C LYS A 15 -7.56 2.37 -1.69
N LYS A 16 -8.77 2.93 -1.68
CA LYS A 16 -10.04 2.22 -1.81
C LYS A 16 -10.85 2.87 -2.92
N ASP A 17 -11.17 2.13 -3.97
CA ASP A 17 -11.86 2.65 -5.17
C ASP A 17 -11.21 3.92 -5.72
N SER A 18 -9.88 3.94 -5.75
CA SER A 18 -9.05 5.10 -6.14
C SER A 18 -9.00 6.26 -5.13
N GLU A 19 -9.77 6.24 -4.05
CA GLU A 19 -9.68 7.22 -2.97
C GLU A 19 -8.50 6.95 -2.04
N PHE A 20 -7.75 7.99 -1.68
CA PHE A 20 -6.65 7.90 -0.73
C PHE A 20 -7.16 7.61 0.68
N ILE A 21 -6.88 6.42 1.19
CA ILE A 21 -7.21 6.02 2.56
C ILE A 21 -6.06 6.34 3.52
N TYR A 22 -4.83 6.19 3.02
CA TYR A 22 -3.63 6.43 3.79
C TYR A 22 -2.46 6.70 2.85
N GLN A 23 -1.58 7.60 3.28
CA GLN A 23 -0.28 7.83 2.66
C GLN A 23 0.73 7.95 3.80
N ALA A 24 1.85 7.23 3.70
CA ALA A 24 2.96 7.41 4.62
C ALA A 24 3.57 8.80 4.39
N LEU A 25 3.69 9.59 5.45
CA LEU A 25 4.36 10.88 5.41
C LEU A 25 5.87 10.69 5.23
N TYR A 26 6.54 11.69 4.66
CA TYR A 26 7.97 11.63 4.35
C TYR A 26 8.86 11.53 5.60
N ASP A 27 8.38 12.04 6.73
CA ASP A 27 9.06 12.04 8.04
C ASP A 27 8.58 10.91 8.96
N LEU A 28 7.73 10.01 8.45
CA LEU A 28 7.23 8.89 9.23
C LEU A 28 8.37 7.92 9.56
N GLU A 29 8.53 7.61 10.83
CA GLU A 29 9.51 6.62 11.28
C GLU A 29 8.98 5.19 11.14
N TRP A 30 9.88 4.23 10.87
CA TRP A 30 9.51 2.82 10.67
C TRP A 30 8.70 2.22 11.84
N LYS A 31 9.07 2.61 13.07
CA LYS A 31 8.41 2.13 14.30
C LYS A 31 6.94 2.59 14.36
N ASP A 32 6.65 3.79 13.86
CA ASP A 32 5.35 4.45 13.92
C ASP A 32 4.47 4.11 12.72
N ALA A 33 5.06 3.57 11.64
CA ALA A 33 4.33 3.17 10.44
C ALA A 33 3.29 2.06 10.69
N PHE A 34 2.16 2.14 10.00
CA PHE A 34 1.15 1.08 10.04
C PHE A 34 1.60 -0.16 9.27
N THR A 35 1.09 -1.33 9.68
CA THR A 35 1.27 -2.57 8.93
C THR A 35 0.19 -2.71 7.85
N LEU A 36 0.50 -3.41 6.77
CA LEU A 36 -0.48 -3.78 5.75
C LEU A 36 -1.64 -4.59 6.36
N GLN A 37 -1.38 -5.34 7.44
CA GLN A 37 -2.43 -6.07 8.17
C GLN A 37 -3.54 -5.15 8.70
N LYS A 38 -3.22 -3.91 9.11
CA LYS A 38 -4.24 -2.95 9.56
C LYS A 38 -5.26 -2.67 8.46
N PHE A 39 -4.77 -2.49 7.22
CA PHE A 39 -5.61 -2.22 6.06
C PHE A 39 -6.30 -3.48 5.55
N GLU A 40 -5.64 -4.64 5.58
CA GLU A 40 -6.27 -5.93 5.33
C GLU A 40 -7.47 -6.16 6.26
N ASN A 41 -7.33 -5.88 7.55
CA ASN A 41 -8.44 -6.02 8.51
C ASN A 41 -9.61 -5.08 8.19
N ARG A 42 -9.36 -3.92 7.56
CA ARG A 42 -10.41 -3.01 7.07
C ARG A 42 -11.05 -3.57 5.80
N ALA A 43 -10.23 -4.02 4.84
CA ALA A 43 -10.69 -4.59 3.58
C ALA A 43 -11.53 -5.87 3.77
N ARG A 44 -11.22 -6.72 4.77
CA ARG A 44 -12.04 -7.90 5.11
C ARG A 44 -13.45 -7.55 5.54
N LYS A 45 -13.64 -6.38 6.15
CA LYS A 45 -14.96 -5.87 6.56
C LYS A 45 -15.67 -5.13 5.43
N ASP A 46 -14.98 -4.90 4.32
CA ASP A 46 -15.42 -4.10 3.18
C ASP A 46 -15.01 -4.78 1.85
N PRO A 47 -15.45 -6.03 1.60
CA PRO A 47 -14.87 -6.89 0.55
C PRO A 47 -15.28 -6.53 -0.88
N ASN A 48 -16.33 -5.74 -1.07
CA ASN A 48 -16.86 -5.36 -2.38
C ASN A 48 -16.21 -4.10 -2.96
N HIS A 49 -15.06 -3.70 -2.43
CA HIS A 49 -14.33 -2.49 -2.82
C HIS A 49 -12.95 -2.85 -3.36
N ASP A 50 -12.44 -2.03 -4.28
CA ASP A 50 -11.11 -2.22 -4.85
C ASP A 50 -10.05 -1.64 -3.93
N TRP A 51 -9.32 -2.52 -3.23
CA TRP A 51 -8.25 -2.14 -2.32
C TRP A 51 -6.89 -2.26 -2.99
N ARG A 52 -6.13 -1.17 -2.98
CA ARG A 52 -4.81 -1.09 -3.61
C ARG A 52 -3.74 -0.58 -2.65
N PHE A 53 -2.54 -1.10 -2.84
CA PHE A 53 -1.31 -0.64 -2.20
C PHE A 53 -0.31 -0.24 -3.27
N GLU A 54 0.04 1.04 -3.30
CA GLU A 54 1.02 1.62 -4.23
C GLU A 54 2.34 1.92 -3.50
N LEU A 55 3.43 1.54 -4.14
CA LEU A 55 4.79 1.91 -3.79
C LEU A 55 5.39 2.69 -4.95
N ILE A 56 5.76 3.94 -4.71
CA ILE A 56 6.38 4.83 -5.69
C ILE A 56 7.76 5.17 -5.14
N LEU A 57 8.79 4.50 -5.64
CA LEU A 57 10.18 4.62 -5.19
C LEU A 57 11.04 5.17 -6.33
N PRO A 58 12.26 5.68 -6.05
CA PRO A 58 13.08 6.34 -7.08
C PRO A 58 13.39 5.43 -8.26
N LEU A 59 13.73 4.16 -8.00
CA LEU A 59 14.18 3.20 -9.02
C LEU A 59 13.21 2.03 -9.23
N ARG A 60 11.98 2.14 -8.70
CA ARG A 60 10.91 1.18 -8.96
C ARG A 60 9.56 1.70 -8.50
N GLU A 61 8.51 1.29 -9.20
CA GLU A 61 7.14 1.38 -8.72
C GLU A 61 6.50 0.00 -8.65
N ALA A 62 5.55 -0.18 -7.75
CA ALA A 62 4.73 -1.37 -7.66
C ALA A 62 3.32 -1.03 -7.20
N GLU A 63 2.33 -1.67 -7.82
CA GLU A 63 0.93 -1.62 -7.38
C GLU A 63 0.44 -3.01 -7.08
N TYR A 64 -0.09 -3.21 -5.88
CA TYR A 64 -0.69 -4.44 -5.44
C TYR A 64 -2.20 -4.25 -5.30
N GLN A 65 -2.98 -5.19 -5.82
CA GLN A 65 -4.42 -5.26 -5.66
C GLN A 65 -4.80 -6.40 -4.71
N ARG A 66 -5.73 -6.15 -3.80
CA ARG A 66 -6.29 -7.22 -2.96
C ARG A 66 -7.25 -8.09 -3.79
N GLN A 67 -7.02 -9.40 -3.81
CA GLN A 67 -7.83 -10.39 -4.52
C GLN A 67 -8.21 -11.54 -3.59
N GLY A 68 -9.15 -11.28 -2.69
CA GLY A 68 -9.55 -12.20 -1.63
C GLY A 68 -8.76 -12.02 -0.33
N ASP A 69 -9.04 -12.90 0.64
CA ASP A 69 -8.54 -12.75 2.00
C ASP A 69 -7.03 -12.95 2.12
N ASN A 70 -6.34 -11.92 2.62
CA ASN A 70 -4.88 -11.87 2.77
C ASN A 70 -4.10 -12.13 1.46
N ASN A 71 -4.73 -11.92 0.31
CA ASN A 71 -4.11 -12.14 -0.98
C ASN A 71 -3.93 -10.79 -1.70
N TRP A 72 -2.69 -10.30 -1.73
CA TRP A 72 -2.32 -9.05 -2.38
C TRP A 72 -1.45 -9.37 -3.59
N VAL A 73 -2.01 -9.18 -4.77
CA VAL A 73 -1.42 -9.56 -6.05
C VAL A 73 -0.76 -8.36 -6.68
N LEU A 74 0.49 -8.50 -7.11
CA LEU A 74 1.19 -7.46 -7.88
C LEU A 74 0.54 -7.36 -9.26
N VAL A 75 -0.05 -6.21 -9.58
CA VAL A 75 -0.77 -5.98 -10.83
C VAL A 75 -0.07 -5.01 -11.77
N LYS A 76 0.84 -4.18 -11.25
CA LYS A 76 1.63 -3.23 -12.04
C LYS A 76 3.03 -3.07 -11.44
N VAL A 77 4.02 -2.90 -12.31
CA VAL A 77 5.39 -2.50 -11.98
C VAL A 77 5.78 -1.32 -12.86
N GLY A 78 6.71 -0.49 -12.38
CA GLY A 78 7.27 0.65 -13.11
C GLY A 78 8.73 0.88 -12.77
N GLU A 79 9.40 1.74 -13.53
CA GLU A 79 10.84 2.01 -13.40
C GLU A 79 11.19 2.95 -12.22
N GLY A 80 10.19 3.57 -11.59
CA GLY A 80 10.39 4.60 -10.58
C GLY A 80 10.26 6.00 -11.16
N PHE A 81 10.57 7.00 -10.34
CA PHE A 81 10.47 8.41 -10.72
C PHE A 81 11.81 9.10 -11.02
N ALA A 82 12.94 8.37 -10.96
CA ALA A 82 14.29 8.89 -11.14
C ALA A 82 15.02 8.25 -12.31
#